data_AF-A0A2B6SFN5-F1
#
_entry.id   AF-A0A2B6SFN5-F1
#
_cell.length_a   1.000
_cell.length_b   1.000
_cell.length_c   1.000
_cell.angle_alpha   90.00
_cell.angle_beta   90.00
_cell.angle_gamma   90.00
#
_symmetry.space_group_name_H-M   'P 1'
#
loop_
_entity.id
_entity.type
_entity.pdbx_description
1 polymer ?
#
loop_
_entity_poly.entity_id
_entity_poly.type
_entity_poly.pdbx_seq_one_letter_code
_entity_poly.pdbx_strand_id
1 'polypeptide(L)'
;MSIYQVRRLVVRNQKFSGAIKYNEKWYIPQQSVEGYKKILDIETAEQTFIYEYNRFIIPNKLKRTLDFFYEYTLTRLSASRQKEEKRKVIARQHIKVAHILLLLLHKELFCFNDDEINKLLNNELLIKGDIDLIVKFIQYCEGVVECHFDKYYVVTKKKSNTQEVYSPREFYDFYLFVKNVDLHLKKAIENRRYSVIWVYTLMHFIDAWRSSDILTKLPYIPIEIIGCTSFESIENLSREKSQLLINRIFTKIEKMTVSKTGVLGQFLVHGDMVIPTATALVIAEIHRREKQDELLLRLYETSTNTKVDREMHIIPFFGEREDLYHFQSRKMNRSLLTYFYYSVVEGSKNADIAYELSQRLRAHEDLDSTATYIASTNKDGSVDRVSLNLVNRGHFGWLYNFIVEKFFNSTDKHSLEERTKYIQAFRQEYTPMQLETLASFLNERLKEQESLALRIAKLSKDELKKLLARVFKGEMPAKMKHAQCLIYPNCVYQTATSCLQCEHVIPKTYLLISIDEEIKRLIKSIKDSKYIATVIRDYRFSLKVLDLVSQATGELGKDYVKTFINLSEIKRALLSITYKINQIGEI
;
A
#
# COMPACT_ATOMS: atom_id res chain seq x y z
N MET A 1 -10.54 -36.70 24.91
CA MET A 1 -11.40 -35.96 23.96
C MET A 1 -12.39 -35.14 24.77
N SER A 2 -12.50 -33.83 24.53
CA SER A 2 -13.49 -33.01 25.23
C SER A 2 -14.90 -33.30 24.70
N ILE A 3 -15.94 -33.10 25.52
CA ILE A 3 -17.36 -33.28 25.14
C ILE A 3 -17.71 -32.46 23.89
N TYR A 4 -17.12 -31.28 23.74
CA TYR A 4 -17.28 -30.41 22.58
C TYR A 4 -16.69 -31.00 21.29
N GLN A 5 -15.52 -31.65 21.38
CA GLN A 5 -14.89 -32.33 20.23
C GLN A 5 -15.74 -33.52 19.76
N VAL A 6 -16.26 -34.33 20.69
CA VAL A 6 -17.13 -35.47 20.35
C VAL A 6 -18.43 -34.99 19.68
N ARG A 7 -19.06 -33.94 20.21
CA ARG A 7 -20.26 -33.35 19.62
C ARG A 7 -20.02 -32.82 18.20
N ARG A 8 -18.88 -32.18 17.94
CA ARG A 8 -18.50 -31.72 16.58
C ARG A 8 -18.28 -32.89 15.61
N LEU A 9 -17.62 -33.95 16.06
CA LEU A 9 -17.31 -35.13 15.25
C LEU A 9 -18.56 -35.95 14.89
N VAL A 10 -19.53 -36.03 15.80
CA VAL A 10 -20.80 -36.74 15.62
C VAL A 10 -21.78 -35.91 14.78
N VAL A 11 -21.99 -34.63 15.12
CA VAL A 11 -23.06 -33.81 14.51
C VAL A 11 -22.66 -33.17 13.19
N ARG A 12 -21.41 -32.69 13.06
CA ARG A 12 -21.00 -31.83 11.95
C ARG A 12 -20.21 -32.56 10.87
N ASN A 13 -19.45 -33.58 11.26
CA ASN A 13 -18.53 -34.29 10.36
C ASN A 13 -18.95 -35.74 10.08
N GLN A 14 -20.03 -36.23 10.70
CA GLN A 14 -20.56 -37.61 10.56
C GLN A 14 -19.47 -38.71 10.64
N LYS A 15 -18.44 -38.53 11.47
CA LYS A 15 -17.29 -39.45 11.53
C LYS A 15 -17.57 -40.76 12.29
N PHE A 16 -18.69 -40.83 12.99
CA PHE A 16 -19.12 -42.02 13.73
C PHE A 16 -20.41 -42.58 13.11
N SER A 17 -20.31 -43.71 12.44
CA SER A 17 -21.45 -44.45 11.87
C SER A 17 -22.32 -45.06 12.98
N GLY A 18 -23.64 -44.85 12.90
CA GLY A 18 -24.61 -45.43 13.84
C GLY A 18 -24.73 -44.70 15.18
N ALA A 19 -24.23 -43.46 15.27
CA ALA A 19 -24.39 -42.63 16.48
C ALA A 19 -25.85 -42.17 16.65
N ILE A 20 -26.42 -42.38 17.84
CA ILE A 20 -27.83 -42.07 18.15
C ILE A 20 -27.87 -41.08 19.32
N LYS A 21 -28.76 -40.08 19.23
CA LYS A 21 -29.04 -39.18 20.35
C LYS A 21 -30.26 -39.69 21.11
N TYR A 22 -30.11 -39.97 22.39
CA TYR A 22 -31.21 -40.37 23.28
C TYR A 22 -31.05 -39.69 24.65
N ASN A 23 -32.12 -39.09 25.17
CA ASN A 23 -32.12 -38.34 26.44
C ASN A 23 -30.92 -37.39 26.60
N GLU A 24 -30.72 -36.54 25.59
CA GLU A 24 -29.62 -35.56 25.51
C GLU A 24 -28.19 -36.12 25.51
N LYS A 25 -28.03 -37.45 25.55
CA LYS A 25 -26.75 -38.15 25.47
C LYS A 25 -26.55 -38.76 24.09
N TRP A 26 -25.30 -38.77 23.63
CA TRP A 26 -24.91 -39.42 22.39
C TRP A 26 -24.39 -40.82 22.69
N TYR A 27 -25.01 -41.81 22.07
CA TYR A 27 -24.60 -43.21 22.10
C TYR A 27 -23.89 -43.52 20.79
N ILE A 28 -22.63 -43.93 20.89
CA ILE A 28 -21.78 -44.23 19.73
C ILE A 28 -21.41 -45.72 19.80
N PRO A 29 -21.61 -46.50 18.72
CA PRO A 29 -21.21 -47.90 18.69
C PRO A 29 -19.72 -48.04 18.98
N GLN A 30 -19.36 -49.00 19.85
CA GLN A 30 -17.96 -49.23 20.25
C GLN A 30 -17.05 -49.49 19.03
N GLN A 31 -17.51 -50.25 18.04
CA GLN A 31 -16.80 -50.49 16.79
C GLN A 31 -16.50 -49.20 16.01
N SER A 32 -17.40 -48.20 16.08
CA SER A 32 -17.20 -46.89 15.45
C SER A 32 -16.14 -46.07 16.19
N VAL A 33 -16.10 -46.19 17.53
CA VAL A 33 -15.05 -45.58 18.36
C VAL A 33 -13.68 -46.19 18.08
N GLU A 34 -13.60 -47.51 17.97
CA GLU A 34 -12.37 -48.24 17.64
C GLU A 34 -11.90 -47.94 16.21
N GLY A 35 -12.81 -47.84 15.25
CA GLY A 35 -12.51 -47.39 13.89
C GLY A 35 -11.94 -45.96 13.86
N TYR A 36 -12.50 -45.05 14.65
CA TYR A 36 -11.99 -43.69 14.77
C TYR A 36 -10.63 -43.61 15.47
N LYS A 37 -10.37 -44.45 16.48
CA LYS A 37 -9.04 -44.56 17.10
C LYS A 37 -7.98 -44.97 16.08
N LYS A 38 -8.27 -45.96 15.24
CA LYS A 38 -7.39 -46.36 14.13
C LYS A 38 -7.12 -45.21 13.15
N ILE A 39 -8.09 -44.31 12.93
CA ILE A 39 -7.90 -43.10 12.11
C ILE A 39 -6.99 -42.06 12.79
N LEU A 40 -7.02 -41.97 14.12
CA LEU A 40 -6.13 -41.08 14.89
C LEU A 40 -4.68 -41.55 14.83
N ASP A 41 -4.44 -42.85 14.69
CA ASP A 41 -3.11 -43.46 14.56
C ASP A 41 -2.52 -43.34 13.14
N ILE A 42 -3.26 -42.74 12.19
CA ILE A 42 -2.79 -42.50 10.81
C ILE A 42 -1.94 -41.23 10.76
N GLU A 43 -0.63 -41.45 10.77
CA GLU A 43 0.36 -40.37 10.73
C GLU A 43 0.70 -39.95 9.30
N THR A 44 0.69 -40.88 8.34
CA THR A 44 1.15 -40.62 6.97
C THR A 44 0.04 -40.63 5.91
N ALA A 45 0.32 -40.01 4.76
CA ALA A 45 -0.53 -39.98 3.59
C ALA A 45 -0.71 -41.36 2.97
N GLU A 46 0.34 -42.19 3.00
CA GLU A 46 0.30 -43.59 2.56
C GLU A 46 -0.63 -44.40 3.45
N GLN A 47 -0.50 -44.29 4.77
CA GLN A 47 -1.42 -44.94 5.71
C GLN A 47 -2.87 -44.46 5.50
N THR A 48 -3.05 -43.15 5.24
CA THR A 48 -4.37 -42.58 4.92
C THR A 48 -4.95 -43.21 3.66
N PHE A 49 -4.13 -43.35 2.61
CA PHE A 49 -4.53 -43.96 1.36
C PHE A 49 -4.90 -45.43 1.55
N ILE A 50 -3.99 -46.23 2.11
CA ILE A 50 -4.17 -47.67 2.32
C ILE A 50 -5.42 -47.95 3.16
N TYR A 51 -5.60 -47.21 4.25
CA TYR A 51 -6.73 -47.39 5.14
C TYR A 51 -8.07 -47.20 4.43
N GLU A 52 -8.25 -46.11 3.68
CA GLU A 52 -9.51 -45.84 2.99
C GLU A 52 -9.68 -46.70 1.74
N TYR A 53 -8.59 -47.04 1.04
CA TYR A 53 -8.63 -47.86 -0.16
C TYR A 53 -9.09 -49.29 0.12
N ASN A 54 -8.64 -49.87 1.24
CA ASN A 54 -9.03 -51.22 1.67
C ASN A 54 -10.52 -51.35 2.03
N ARG A 55 -11.27 -50.24 2.07
CA ARG A 55 -12.71 -50.23 2.33
C ARG A 55 -13.54 -50.34 1.04
N PHE A 56 -12.90 -50.29 -0.13
CA PHE A 56 -13.60 -50.48 -1.38
C PHE A 56 -13.98 -51.95 -1.59
N ILE A 57 -15.23 -52.15 -2.03
CA ILE A 57 -15.70 -53.43 -2.54
C ILE A 57 -15.41 -53.42 -4.03
N ILE A 58 -14.30 -54.03 -4.44
CA ILE A 58 -13.81 -53.99 -5.82
C ILE A 58 -14.40 -55.17 -6.60
N PRO A 59 -15.15 -54.94 -7.69
CA PRO A 59 -15.68 -56.03 -8.51
C PRO A 59 -14.56 -56.69 -9.33
N ASN A 60 -14.65 -58.00 -9.55
CA ASN A 60 -13.64 -58.78 -10.29
C ASN A 60 -13.29 -58.19 -11.66
N LYS A 61 -14.27 -57.56 -12.34
CA LYS A 61 -14.11 -56.94 -13.67
C LYS A 61 -13.21 -55.70 -13.71
N LEU A 62 -12.89 -55.11 -12.55
CA LEU A 62 -12.05 -53.91 -12.40
C LEU A 62 -10.83 -54.14 -11.51
N LYS A 63 -10.60 -55.40 -11.09
CA LYS A 63 -9.61 -55.72 -10.07
C LYS A 63 -8.21 -55.27 -10.51
N ARG A 64 -7.84 -55.55 -11.77
CA ARG A 64 -6.50 -55.24 -12.27
C ARG A 64 -6.27 -53.73 -12.40
N THR A 65 -7.26 -52.99 -12.88
CA THR A 65 -7.18 -51.52 -12.98
C THR A 65 -6.97 -50.90 -11.62
N LEU A 66 -7.71 -51.36 -10.61
CA LEU A 66 -7.61 -50.84 -9.26
C LEU A 66 -6.32 -51.29 -8.57
N ASP A 67 -5.81 -52.49 -8.82
CA ASP A 67 -4.49 -52.92 -8.34
C ASP A 67 -3.38 -52.01 -8.90
N PHE A 68 -3.39 -51.74 -10.21
CA PHE A 68 -2.46 -50.77 -10.81
C PHE A 68 -2.65 -49.35 -10.28
N PHE A 69 -3.88 -48.91 -10.01
CA PHE A 69 -4.14 -47.59 -9.45
C PHE A 69 -3.60 -47.46 -8.01
N TYR A 70 -3.68 -48.54 -7.23
CA TYR A 70 -3.12 -48.61 -5.90
C TYR A 70 -1.59 -48.48 -5.93
N GLU A 71 -0.92 -49.25 -6.77
CA GLU A 71 0.54 -49.20 -6.96
C GLU A 71 1.02 -47.83 -7.46
N TYR A 72 0.33 -47.29 -8.47
CA TYR A 72 0.56 -45.95 -9.00
C TYR A 72 0.50 -44.90 -7.89
N THR A 73 -0.55 -44.95 -7.06
CA THR A 73 -0.77 -43.97 -6.01
C THR A 73 0.31 -44.06 -4.93
N LEU A 74 0.66 -45.26 -4.48
CA LEU A 74 1.71 -45.44 -3.47
C LEU A 74 3.07 -44.97 -3.97
N THR A 75 3.44 -45.32 -5.20
CA THR A 75 4.68 -44.85 -5.84
C THR A 75 4.73 -43.33 -5.92
N ARG A 76 3.61 -42.69 -6.25
CA ARG A 76 3.53 -41.22 -6.34
C ARG A 76 3.58 -40.54 -4.97
N LEU A 77 2.95 -41.14 -3.95
CA LEU A 77 3.00 -40.61 -2.59
C LEU A 77 4.40 -40.73 -2.00
N SER A 78 5.07 -41.88 -2.16
CA SER A 78 6.42 -42.13 -1.65
C SER A 78 7.46 -41.23 -2.31
N ALA A 79 7.33 -40.95 -3.62
CA ALA A 79 8.22 -40.04 -4.34
C ALA A 79 8.01 -38.55 -4.02
N SER A 80 6.91 -38.18 -3.35
CA SER A 80 6.55 -36.78 -3.10
C SER A 80 7.31 -36.16 -1.92
N ARG A 81 8.14 -35.15 -2.21
CA ARG A 81 8.86 -34.34 -1.19
C ARG A 81 8.01 -33.23 -0.54
N GLN A 82 6.69 -33.26 -0.69
CA GLN A 82 5.82 -32.22 -0.12
C GLN A 82 5.64 -32.38 1.39
N LYS A 83 5.19 -31.30 2.07
CA LYS A 83 4.80 -31.39 3.48
C LYS A 83 3.67 -32.41 3.66
N GLU A 84 3.68 -33.13 4.77
CA GLU A 84 2.77 -34.25 5.06
C GLU A 84 1.29 -33.88 4.90
N GLU A 85 0.87 -32.71 5.39
CA GLU A 85 -0.52 -32.26 5.23
C GLU A 85 -0.96 -32.14 3.76
N LYS A 86 -0.06 -31.74 2.86
CA LYS A 86 -0.36 -31.70 1.43
C LYS A 86 -0.40 -33.11 0.84
N ARG A 87 0.50 -34.00 1.27
CA ARG A 87 0.50 -35.41 0.86
C ARG A 87 -0.82 -36.07 1.26
N LYS A 88 -1.35 -35.82 2.46
CA LYS A 88 -2.68 -36.29 2.91
C LYS A 88 -3.83 -35.77 2.04
N VAL A 89 -3.77 -34.52 1.59
CA VAL A 89 -4.76 -33.98 0.63
C VAL A 89 -4.67 -34.71 -0.72
N ILE A 90 -3.45 -34.98 -1.20
CA ILE A 90 -3.23 -35.75 -2.43
C ILE A 90 -3.76 -37.17 -2.30
N ALA A 91 -3.51 -37.86 -1.18
CA ALA A 91 -4.04 -39.19 -0.91
C ALA A 91 -5.57 -39.22 -0.98
N ARG A 92 -6.26 -38.24 -0.35
CA ARG A 92 -7.72 -38.10 -0.42
C ARG A 92 -8.23 -37.87 -1.84
N GLN A 93 -7.49 -37.11 -2.66
CA GLN A 93 -7.84 -36.94 -4.07
C GLN A 93 -7.76 -38.26 -4.84
N HIS A 94 -6.72 -39.07 -4.61
CA HIS A 94 -6.61 -40.39 -5.24
C HIS A 94 -7.72 -41.35 -4.80
N ILE A 95 -8.09 -41.36 -3.51
CA ILE A 95 -9.24 -42.13 -3.00
C ILE A 95 -10.52 -41.71 -3.72
N LYS A 96 -10.76 -40.39 -3.85
CA LYS A 96 -11.92 -39.87 -4.59
C LYS A 96 -11.93 -40.37 -6.03
N VAL A 97 -10.80 -40.29 -6.73
CA VAL A 97 -10.70 -40.75 -8.12
C VAL A 97 -10.89 -42.26 -8.24
N ALA A 98 -10.33 -43.07 -7.35
CA ALA A 98 -10.58 -44.52 -7.32
C ALA A 98 -12.08 -44.84 -7.19
N HIS A 99 -12.81 -44.09 -6.34
CA HIS A 99 -14.26 -44.24 -6.21
C HIS A 99 -14.99 -43.88 -7.51
N ILE A 100 -14.56 -42.81 -8.20
CA ILE A 100 -15.13 -42.43 -9.49
C ILE A 100 -14.83 -43.49 -10.56
N LEU A 101 -13.62 -44.07 -10.59
CA LEU A 101 -13.29 -45.15 -11.50
C LEU A 101 -14.16 -46.40 -11.26
N LEU A 102 -14.40 -46.76 -9.99
CA LEU A 102 -15.33 -47.85 -9.65
C LEU A 102 -16.76 -47.62 -10.16
N LEU A 103 -17.21 -46.36 -10.19
CA LEU A 103 -18.54 -45.98 -10.68
C LEU A 103 -18.62 -45.93 -12.21
N LEU A 104 -17.58 -45.44 -12.88
CA LEU A 104 -17.62 -45.14 -14.32
C LEU A 104 -17.10 -46.27 -15.20
N LEU A 105 -16.22 -47.13 -14.70
CA LEU A 105 -15.64 -48.21 -15.50
C LEU A 105 -16.55 -49.44 -15.52
N HIS A 106 -16.86 -49.92 -16.72
CA HIS A 106 -17.67 -51.12 -16.91
C HIS A 106 -16.82 -52.38 -17.18
N LYS A 107 -15.56 -52.21 -17.58
CA LYS A 107 -14.51 -53.22 -17.79
C LYS A 107 -13.16 -52.61 -17.40
N GLU A 108 -12.09 -53.41 -17.42
CA GLU A 108 -10.74 -52.92 -17.12
C GLU A 108 -10.35 -51.74 -18.03
N LEU A 109 -9.69 -50.73 -17.47
CA LEU A 109 -9.34 -49.48 -18.16
C LEU A 109 -8.49 -49.73 -19.40
N PHE A 110 -7.52 -50.66 -19.31
CA PHE A 110 -6.64 -51.02 -20.43
C PHE A 110 -7.37 -51.77 -21.56
N CYS A 111 -8.61 -52.23 -21.34
CA CYS A 111 -9.46 -52.81 -22.39
C CYS A 111 -10.38 -51.77 -23.06
N PHE A 112 -10.31 -50.49 -22.66
CA PHE A 112 -11.06 -49.42 -23.31
C PHE A 112 -10.44 -49.07 -24.67
N ASN A 113 -11.27 -48.71 -25.64
CA ASN A 113 -10.82 -48.01 -26.84
C ASN A 113 -10.77 -46.50 -26.61
N ASP A 114 -10.24 -45.76 -27.60
CA ASP A 114 -10.12 -44.31 -27.49
C ASP A 114 -11.44 -43.57 -27.28
N ASP A 115 -12.55 -44.04 -27.85
CA ASP A 115 -13.85 -43.39 -27.68
C ASP A 115 -14.39 -43.57 -26.26
N GLU A 116 -14.13 -44.72 -25.65
CA GLU A 116 -14.47 -44.99 -24.25
C GLU A 116 -13.63 -44.15 -23.30
N ILE A 117 -12.33 -43.98 -23.57
CA ILE A 117 -11.47 -43.06 -22.80
C ILE A 117 -11.94 -41.62 -22.96
N ASN A 118 -12.28 -41.18 -24.17
CA ASN A 118 -12.82 -39.83 -24.39
C ASN A 118 -14.14 -39.60 -23.66
N LYS A 119 -15.03 -40.61 -23.61
CA LYS A 119 -16.27 -40.54 -22.83
C LYS A 119 -15.99 -40.48 -21.32
N LEU A 120 -15.00 -41.21 -20.82
CA LEU A 120 -14.58 -41.14 -19.42
C LEU A 120 -14.08 -39.74 -19.06
N LEU A 121 -13.15 -39.18 -19.85
CA LEU A 121 -12.51 -37.90 -19.56
C LEU A 121 -13.47 -36.69 -19.68
N ASN A 122 -14.53 -36.82 -20.48
CA ASN A 122 -15.57 -35.80 -20.63
C ASN A 122 -16.77 -36.00 -19.69
N ASN A 123 -16.69 -36.91 -18.72
CA ASN A 123 -17.77 -37.16 -17.78
C ASN A 123 -17.96 -35.98 -16.80
N GLU A 124 -19.21 -35.54 -16.62
CA GLU A 124 -19.56 -34.37 -15.78
C GLU A 124 -19.21 -34.53 -14.30
N LEU A 125 -19.01 -35.76 -13.81
CA LEU A 125 -18.58 -36.01 -12.43
C LEU A 125 -17.12 -35.61 -12.16
N LEU A 126 -16.31 -35.47 -13.22
CA LEU A 126 -14.89 -35.17 -13.12
C LEU A 126 -14.63 -33.67 -13.10
N ILE A 127 -13.91 -33.20 -12.08
CA ILE A 127 -13.30 -31.87 -12.13
C ILE A 127 -11.92 -31.94 -12.79
N LYS A 128 -11.40 -30.80 -13.24
CA LYS A 128 -10.10 -30.73 -13.94
C LYS A 128 -8.93 -31.41 -13.21
N GLY A 129 -8.91 -31.35 -11.87
CA GLY A 129 -7.90 -32.02 -11.06
C GLY A 129 -8.00 -33.55 -11.10
N ASP A 130 -9.21 -34.09 -11.23
CA ASP A 130 -9.46 -35.52 -11.36
C ASP A 130 -9.03 -36.00 -12.75
N ILE A 131 -9.36 -35.23 -13.80
CA ILE A 131 -8.94 -35.50 -15.18
C ILE A 131 -7.41 -35.55 -15.29
N ASP A 132 -6.69 -34.57 -14.71
CA ASP A 132 -5.21 -34.58 -14.69
C ASP A 132 -4.63 -35.81 -13.98
N LEU A 133 -5.30 -36.30 -12.94
CA LEU A 133 -4.89 -37.51 -12.25
C LEU A 133 -5.16 -38.76 -13.10
N ILE A 134 -6.35 -38.88 -13.69
CA ILE A 134 -6.72 -40.02 -14.54
C ILE A 134 -5.82 -40.10 -15.77
N VAL A 135 -5.53 -38.98 -16.44
CA VAL A 135 -4.62 -38.95 -17.59
C VAL A 135 -3.22 -39.43 -17.22
N LYS A 136 -2.68 -39.01 -16.06
CA LYS A 136 -1.38 -39.51 -15.59
C LYS A 136 -1.40 -40.98 -15.21
N PHE A 137 -2.55 -41.48 -14.76
CA PHE A 137 -2.73 -42.89 -14.50
C PHE A 137 -2.82 -43.71 -15.79
N ILE A 138 -3.52 -43.19 -16.82
CA ILE A 138 -3.55 -43.78 -18.17
C ILE A 138 -2.12 -43.90 -18.73
N GLN A 139 -1.32 -42.83 -18.64
CA GLN A 139 0.09 -42.84 -19.05
C GLN A 139 0.94 -43.84 -18.26
N TYR A 140 0.61 -44.05 -16.98
CA TYR A 140 1.25 -45.10 -16.20
C TYR A 140 0.85 -46.49 -16.70
N CYS A 141 -0.44 -46.73 -17.00
CA CYS A 141 -0.92 -47.97 -17.59
C CYS A 141 -0.24 -48.30 -18.91
N GLU A 142 -0.10 -47.33 -19.82
CA GLU A 142 0.63 -47.50 -21.10
C GLU A 142 2.06 -48.02 -20.90
N GLY A 143 2.70 -47.69 -19.76
CA GLY A 143 4.05 -48.13 -19.43
C GLY A 143 4.15 -49.49 -18.73
N VAL A 144 3.04 -50.04 -18.21
CA VAL A 144 3.05 -51.27 -17.38
C VAL A 144 2.12 -52.38 -17.87
N VAL A 145 1.18 -52.10 -18.76
CA VAL A 145 0.24 -53.07 -19.32
C VAL A 145 -0.11 -52.71 -20.77
N GLU A 146 -0.34 -53.73 -21.59
CA GLU A 146 -0.83 -53.55 -22.96
C GLU A 146 -2.24 -52.94 -22.95
N CYS A 147 -2.40 -51.80 -23.63
CA CYS A 147 -3.63 -51.03 -23.69
C CYS A 147 -4.26 -51.10 -25.08
N HIS A 148 -5.60 -51.11 -25.17
CA HIS A 148 -6.36 -51.14 -26.43
C HIS A 148 -6.68 -49.75 -27.00
N PHE A 149 -6.16 -48.69 -26.38
CA PHE A 149 -6.26 -47.32 -26.82
C PHE A 149 -4.88 -46.85 -27.29
N ASP A 150 -4.84 -46.04 -28.36
CA ASP A 150 -3.58 -45.63 -29.01
C ASP A 150 -3.36 -44.11 -28.94
N LYS A 151 -4.37 -43.32 -28.56
CA LYS A 151 -4.22 -41.86 -28.49
C LYS A 151 -3.43 -41.44 -27.26
N TYR A 152 -2.57 -40.44 -27.45
CA TYR A 152 -1.89 -39.77 -26.35
C TYR A 152 -2.76 -38.67 -25.74
N TYR A 153 -3.12 -38.83 -24.46
CA TYR A 153 -3.98 -37.88 -23.73
C TYR A 153 -3.15 -36.83 -22.97
N VAL A 154 -3.49 -35.55 -23.14
CA VAL A 154 -2.83 -34.42 -22.45
C VAL A 154 -3.85 -33.44 -21.90
N VAL A 155 -3.71 -33.07 -20.62
CA VAL A 155 -4.48 -31.98 -20.03
C VAL A 155 -3.83 -30.64 -20.38
N THR A 156 -4.35 -29.96 -21.40
CA THR A 156 -3.94 -28.60 -21.71
C THR A 156 -4.47 -27.61 -20.67
N LYS A 157 -3.55 -26.86 -20.05
CA LYS A 157 -3.96 -25.64 -19.35
C LYS A 157 -4.34 -24.64 -20.44
N LYS A 158 -5.62 -24.23 -20.52
CA LYS A 158 -5.99 -22.98 -21.19
C LYS A 158 -5.01 -21.93 -20.68
N LYS A 159 -4.13 -21.42 -21.56
CA LYS A 159 -3.35 -20.23 -21.28
C LYS A 159 -4.39 -19.14 -21.04
N SER A 160 -4.59 -18.76 -19.78
CA SER A 160 -5.24 -17.49 -19.47
C SER A 160 -4.30 -16.44 -20.07
N ASN A 161 -4.67 -15.97 -21.25
CA ASN A 161 -3.81 -15.17 -22.13
C ASN A 161 -3.83 -13.68 -21.76
N THR A 162 -4.24 -13.36 -20.54
CA THR A 162 -4.09 -12.04 -19.97
C THR A 162 -3.45 -12.24 -18.61
N GLN A 163 -2.19 -11.85 -18.50
CA GLN A 163 -1.62 -11.59 -17.19
C GLN A 163 -2.41 -10.43 -16.60
N GLU A 164 -3.52 -10.75 -15.91
CA GLU A 164 -4.37 -9.72 -15.35
C GLU A 164 -3.56 -8.92 -14.33
N VAL A 165 -3.38 -7.65 -14.65
CA VAL A 165 -2.97 -6.57 -13.77
C VAL A 165 -4.21 -5.70 -13.52
N TYR A 166 -4.28 -5.03 -12.37
CA TYR A 166 -5.27 -3.97 -12.18
C TYR A 166 -4.93 -2.81 -13.11
N SER A 167 -5.92 -2.10 -13.62
CA SER A 167 -5.66 -0.83 -14.31
C SER A 167 -5.01 0.17 -13.33
N PRO A 168 -4.29 1.20 -13.81
CA PRO A 168 -3.65 2.18 -12.93
C PRO A 168 -4.64 2.87 -12.00
N ARG A 169 -5.86 3.13 -12.48
CA ARG A 169 -6.92 3.75 -11.69
C ARG A 169 -7.36 2.84 -10.55
N GLU A 170 -7.67 1.58 -10.85
CA GLU A 170 -8.04 0.59 -9.82
C GLU A 170 -6.90 0.40 -8.81
N PHE A 171 -5.66 0.26 -9.27
CA PHE A 171 -4.49 0.14 -8.41
C PHE A 171 -4.32 1.36 -7.48
N TYR A 172 -4.54 2.57 -8.00
CA TYR A 172 -4.51 3.81 -7.24
C TYR A 172 -5.67 3.91 -6.25
N ASP A 173 -6.86 3.45 -6.62
CA ASP A 173 -8.04 3.44 -5.74
C ASP A 173 -7.82 2.50 -4.54
N PHE A 174 -7.22 1.31 -4.77
CA PHE A 174 -6.77 0.44 -3.69
C PHE A 174 -5.72 1.12 -2.81
N TYR A 175 -4.72 1.78 -3.43
CA TYR A 175 -3.66 2.48 -2.71
C TYR A 175 -4.20 3.59 -1.79
N LEU A 176 -5.12 4.43 -2.29
CA LEU A 176 -5.75 5.49 -1.50
C LEU A 176 -6.58 4.93 -0.35
N PHE A 177 -7.29 3.83 -0.58
CA PHE A 177 -8.06 3.15 0.44
C PHE A 177 -7.17 2.68 1.59
N VAL A 178 -6.17 1.83 1.31
CA VAL A 178 -5.34 1.20 2.36
C VAL A 178 -4.48 2.19 3.14
N LYS A 179 -4.13 3.32 2.53
CA LYS A 179 -3.34 4.39 3.13
C LYS A 179 -4.12 5.23 4.15
N ASN A 180 -5.46 5.23 4.09
CA ASN A 180 -6.28 6.11 4.92
C ASN A 180 -6.34 5.61 6.38
N VAL A 181 -5.44 6.11 7.23
CA VAL A 181 -5.36 5.72 8.65
C VAL A 181 -6.66 6.00 9.39
N ASP A 182 -7.25 7.17 9.21
CA ASP A 182 -8.46 7.58 9.93
C ASP A 182 -9.64 6.63 9.64
N LEU A 183 -9.76 6.17 8.40
CA LEU A 183 -10.76 5.19 7.99
C LEU A 183 -10.58 3.83 8.69
N HIS A 184 -9.33 3.39 8.87
CA HIS A 184 -9.01 2.04 9.31
C HIS A 184 -8.80 1.92 10.82
N LEU A 185 -8.34 2.98 11.49
CA LEU A 185 -7.84 2.96 12.87
C LEU A 185 -8.83 2.31 13.85
N LYS A 186 -10.04 2.89 13.95
CA LYS A 186 -11.08 2.41 14.88
C LYS A 186 -11.47 0.95 14.60
N LYS A 187 -11.73 0.63 13.32
CA LYS A 187 -12.13 -0.73 12.88
C LYS A 187 -11.04 -1.76 13.19
N ALA A 188 -9.77 -1.39 13.03
CA ALA A 188 -8.63 -2.27 13.28
C ALA A 188 -8.40 -2.50 14.79
N ILE A 189 -8.62 -1.48 15.63
CA ILE A 189 -8.58 -1.63 17.10
C ILE A 189 -9.68 -2.59 17.56
N GLU A 190 -10.92 -2.39 17.10
CA GLU A 190 -12.08 -3.18 17.53
C GLU A 190 -12.07 -4.61 16.96
N ASN A 191 -11.44 -4.83 15.81
CA ASN A 191 -11.50 -6.11 15.10
C ASN A 191 -10.12 -6.58 14.63
N ARG A 192 -9.62 -7.61 15.32
CA ARG A 192 -8.37 -8.30 14.98
C ARG A 192 -8.30 -8.75 13.52
N ARG A 193 -9.37 -9.35 12.97
CA ARG A 193 -9.36 -9.83 11.58
C ARG A 193 -9.23 -8.67 10.60
N TYR A 194 -9.90 -7.55 10.89
CA TYR A 194 -9.77 -6.33 10.09
C TYR A 194 -8.33 -5.80 10.13
N SER A 195 -7.72 -5.72 11.31
CA SER A 195 -6.31 -5.34 11.49
C SER A 195 -5.37 -6.24 10.67
N VAL A 196 -5.57 -7.56 10.72
CA VAL A 196 -4.76 -8.51 9.95
C VAL A 196 -4.90 -8.28 8.45
N ILE A 197 -6.11 -8.04 7.94
CA ILE A 197 -6.34 -7.77 6.52
C ILE A 197 -5.79 -6.41 6.09
N TRP A 198 -5.78 -5.43 6.98
CA TRP A 198 -5.16 -4.15 6.72
C TRP A 198 -3.64 -4.28 6.51
N VAL A 199 -2.93 -4.97 7.41
CA VAL A 199 -1.50 -5.27 7.21
C VAL A 199 -1.31 -6.10 5.93
N TYR A 200 -2.12 -7.13 5.75
CA TYR A 200 -2.03 -8.01 4.57
C TYR A 200 -2.15 -7.25 3.26
N THR A 201 -3.09 -6.31 3.15
CA THR A 201 -3.28 -5.50 1.94
C THR A 201 -2.17 -4.47 1.75
N LEU A 202 -1.75 -3.77 2.81
CA LEU A 202 -0.61 -2.84 2.79
C LEU A 202 0.68 -3.51 2.30
N MET A 203 0.93 -4.74 2.75
CA MET A 203 2.11 -5.50 2.30
C MET A 203 2.17 -5.65 0.78
N HIS A 204 1.05 -5.74 0.06
CA HIS A 204 1.05 -5.86 -1.40
C HIS A 204 1.36 -4.55 -2.14
N PHE A 205 1.48 -3.42 -1.43
CA PHE A 205 1.92 -2.13 -1.96
C PHE A 205 3.37 -1.78 -1.58
N ILE A 206 3.94 -2.55 -0.65
CA ILE A 206 5.27 -2.34 -0.06
C ILE A 206 6.23 -3.38 -0.61
N ASP A 207 5.76 -4.62 -0.72
CA ASP A 207 6.58 -5.75 -1.10
C ASP A 207 5.78 -6.79 -1.90
N ALA A 208 6.42 -7.43 -2.87
CA ALA A 208 5.77 -8.40 -3.75
C ALA A 208 5.72 -9.82 -3.12
N TRP A 209 5.62 -9.92 -1.79
CA TRP A 209 5.60 -11.20 -1.07
C TRP A 209 4.37 -12.03 -1.42
N ARG A 210 4.53 -13.36 -1.40
CA ARG A 210 3.38 -14.25 -1.60
C ARG A 210 2.44 -14.14 -0.42
N SER A 211 1.13 -14.23 -0.69
CA SER A 211 0.10 -14.26 0.35
C SER A 211 0.40 -15.17 1.54
N SER A 212 0.93 -16.37 1.32
CA SER A 212 1.27 -17.29 2.42
C SER A 212 2.46 -16.82 3.24
N ASP A 213 3.45 -16.21 2.59
CA ASP A 213 4.66 -15.71 3.25
C ASP A 213 4.30 -14.50 4.12
N ILE A 214 3.47 -13.58 3.63
CA ILE A 214 2.93 -12.46 4.42
C ILE A 214 2.25 -12.97 5.71
N LEU A 215 1.37 -13.98 5.60
CA LEU A 215 0.58 -14.47 6.74
C LEU A 215 1.40 -15.30 7.75
N THR A 216 2.49 -15.92 7.33
CA THR A 216 3.21 -16.92 8.15
C THR A 216 4.64 -16.56 8.52
N LYS A 217 5.27 -15.60 7.83
CA LYS A 217 6.70 -15.29 8.01
C LYS A 217 6.99 -13.91 8.59
N LEU A 218 6.00 -13.00 8.64
CA LEU A 218 6.22 -11.69 9.25
C LEU A 218 6.63 -11.84 10.72
N PRO A 219 7.74 -11.22 11.15
CA PRO A 219 8.23 -11.34 12.51
C PRO A 219 7.38 -10.55 13.50
N TYR A 220 7.55 -10.84 14.79
CA TYR A 220 6.97 -10.03 15.85
C TYR A 220 7.49 -8.60 15.81
N ILE A 221 6.57 -7.67 16.05
CA ILE A 221 6.82 -6.24 15.92
C ILE A 221 7.34 -5.72 17.26
N PRO A 222 8.54 -5.09 17.31
CA PRO A 222 9.14 -4.61 18.54
C PRO A 222 8.53 -3.26 18.95
N ILE A 223 7.25 -3.24 19.30
CA ILE A 223 6.48 -2.03 19.62
C ILE A 223 6.97 -1.30 20.88
N GLU A 224 7.79 -1.95 21.71
CA GLU A 224 8.42 -1.36 22.88
C GLU A 224 9.36 -0.20 22.53
N ILE A 225 10.02 -0.26 21.36
CA ILE A 225 11.03 0.74 20.98
C ILE A 225 10.42 2.12 20.73
N ILE A 226 9.11 2.18 20.52
CA ILE A 226 8.35 3.42 20.28
C ILE A 226 7.42 3.76 21.45
N GLY A 227 7.37 2.92 22.49
CA GLY A 227 6.50 3.10 23.66
C GLY A 227 5.01 2.93 23.37
N CYS A 228 4.63 2.25 22.28
CA CYS A 228 3.23 2.06 21.89
C CYS A 228 2.77 0.62 22.17
N THR A 229 2.53 0.29 23.44
CA THR A 229 2.22 -1.08 23.89
C THR A 229 0.73 -1.37 24.10
N SER A 230 -0.14 -0.36 23.96
CA SER A 230 -1.61 -0.50 24.11
C SER A 230 -2.36 0.28 23.03
N PHE A 231 -3.66 0.02 22.85
CA PHE A 231 -4.44 0.70 21.82
C PHE A 231 -4.55 2.22 22.05
N GLU A 232 -4.60 2.66 23.31
CA GLU A 232 -4.67 4.08 23.70
C GLU A 232 -3.41 4.85 23.29
N SER A 233 -2.28 4.16 23.18
CA SER A 233 -0.98 4.78 22.85
C SER A 233 -0.77 5.02 21.34
N ILE A 234 -1.71 4.58 20.48
CA ILE A 234 -1.59 4.65 19.02
C ILE A 234 -1.77 6.07 18.48
N GLU A 235 -2.59 6.89 19.11
CA GLU A 235 -2.80 8.29 18.69
C GLU A 235 -1.50 9.12 18.76
N ASN A 236 -0.50 8.65 19.50
CA ASN A 236 0.80 9.28 19.66
C ASN A 236 1.87 8.80 18.65
N LEU A 237 1.48 8.09 17.59
CA LEU A 237 2.41 7.56 16.59
C LEU A 237 2.90 8.68 15.65
N SER A 238 4.02 9.32 15.99
CA SER A 238 4.65 10.31 15.12
C SER A 238 5.32 9.66 13.91
N ARG A 239 5.67 10.47 12.90
CA ARG A 239 6.39 10.00 11.71
C ARG A 239 7.75 9.40 12.07
N GLU A 240 8.45 10.01 13.01
CA GLU A 240 9.79 9.60 13.46
C GLU A 240 9.71 8.24 14.17
N LYS A 241 8.74 8.07 15.08
CA LYS A 241 8.48 6.78 15.73
C LYS A 241 8.11 5.70 14.71
N SER A 242 7.23 6.05 13.76
CA SER A 242 6.83 5.13 12.68
C SER A 242 8.05 4.68 11.88
N GLN A 243 8.92 5.61 11.47
CA GLN A 243 10.14 5.31 10.73
C GLN A 243 11.12 4.45 11.54
N LEU A 244 11.30 4.76 12.83
CA LEU A 244 12.15 3.97 13.72
C LEU A 244 11.67 2.51 13.81
N LEU A 245 10.35 2.30 13.90
CA LEU A 245 9.74 0.97 13.91
C LEU A 245 9.98 0.23 12.60
N ILE A 246 9.72 0.87 11.47
CA ILE A 246 9.95 0.29 10.14
C ILE A 246 11.42 -0.12 9.95
N ASN A 247 12.37 0.74 10.33
CA ASN A 247 13.80 0.44 10.24
C ASN A 247 14.16 -0.82 11.06
N ARG A 248 13.56 -0.96 12.25
CA ARG A 248 13.81 -2.13 13.10
C ARG A 248 13.22 -3.42 12.51
N ILE A 249 12.06 -3.33 11.87
CA ILE A 249 11.44 -4.46 11.18
C ILE A 249 12.27 -4.85 9.95
N PHE A 250 12.73 -3.88 9.17
CA PHE A 250 13.62 -4.09 8.04
C PHE A 250 14.85 -4.92 8.44
N THR A 251 15.56 -4.52 9.50
CA THR A 251 16.73 -5.27 9.99
C THR A 251 16.40 -6.69 10.44
N LYS A 252 15.18 -6.94 10.95
CA LYS A 252 14.75 -8.30 11.31
C LYS A 252 14.48 -9.14 10.07
N ILE A 253 13.81 -8.58 9.07
CA ILE A 253 13.40 -9.28 7.84
C ILE A 253 14.57 -9.53 6.90
N GLU A 254 15.51 -8.60 6.80
CA GLU A 254 16.74 -8.74 6.01
C GLU A 254 17.57 -9.95 6.47
N LYS A 255 17.42 -10.39 7.72
CA LYS A 255 18.08 -11.57 8.28
C LYS A 255 17.28 -12.87 8.09
N MET A 256 16.10 -12.81 7.46
CA MET A 256 15.18 -13.94 7.29
C MET A 256 15.12 -14.40 5.84
N THR A 257 14.98 -15.72 5.64
CA THR A 257 14.79 -16.33 4.32
C THR A 257 13.31 -16.38 3.94
N VAL A 258 12.92 -15.57 2.95
CA VAL A 258 11.50 -15.30 2.66
C VAL A 258 10.92 -16.22 1.59
N SER A 259 11.74 -16.97 0.85
CA SER A 259 11.26 -17.85 -0.24
C SER A 259 11.64 -19.33 -0.07
N LYS A 260 11.13 -20.19 -0.96
CA LYS A 260 11.61 -21.58 -1.12
C LYS A 260 13.04 -21.65 -1.67
N THR A 261 13.54 -20.56 -2.25
CA THR A 261 14.88 -20.46 -2.84
C THR A 261 15.93 -19.95 -1.86
N GLY A 262 15.55 -19.60 -0.61
CA GLY A 262 16.52 -19.22 0.43
C GLY A 262 17.02 -17.77 0.35
N VAL A 263 16.42 -16.93 -0.49
CA VAL A 263 16.80 -15.51 -0.62
C VAL A 263 16.30 -14.69 0.57
N LEU A 264 17.13 -13.74 1.03
CA LEU A 264 16.82 -12.81 2.10
C LEU A 264 15.63 -11.90 1.72
N GLY A 265 14.75 -11.65 2.68
CA GLY A 265 13.63 -10.74 2.50
C GLY A 265 14.09 -9.30 2.35
N GLN A 266 13.48 -8.55 1.44
CA GLN A 266 13.47 -7.09 1.51
C GLN A 266 12.22 -6.66 2.31
N PHE A 267 12.22 -5.43 2.84
CA PHE A 267 11.06 -4.84 3.53
C PHE A 267 11.11 -3.33 3.39
N LEU A 268 10.85 -2.84 2.18
CA LEU A 268 11.05 -1.44 1.81
C LEU A 268 9.71 -0.70 1.83
N VAL A 269 9.48 0.12 2.87
CA VAL A 269 8.24 0.87 3.03
C VAL A 269 8.41 2.29 2.50
N HIS A 270 7.56 2.67 1.55
CA HIS A 270 7.48 4.03 1.04
C HIS A 270 7.07 5.02 2.15
N GLY A 271 7.74 6.16 2.26
CA GLY A 271 7.58 7.22 3.26
C GLY A 271 6.18 7.74 3.56
N ASP A 272 5.21 7.61 2.66
CA ASP A 272 3.80 7.98 2.88
C ASP A 272 2.93 6.77 3.23
N MET A 273 3.47 5.57 3.07
CA MET A 273 2.97 4.32 3.65
C MET A 273 3.61 4.04 5.01
N VAL A 274 4.66 4.76 5.44
CA VAL A 274 5.33 4.54 6.73
C VAL A 274 4.37 4.62 7.90
N ILE A 275 3.58 5.70 8.00
CA ILE A 275 2.60 5.84 9.08
C ILE A 275 1.52 4.76 8.99
N PRO A 276 0.78 4.58 7.86
CA PRO A 276 -0.23 3.52 7.74
C PRO A 276 0.29 2.12 8.08
N THR A 277 1.49 1.79 7.61
CA THR A 277 2.12 0.49 7.83
C THR A 277 2.52 0.30 9.29
N ALA A 278 3.17 1.30 9.88
CA ALA A 278 3.54 1.24 11.29
C ALA A 278 2.31 1.12 12.18
N THR A 279 1.27 1.93 11.94
CA THR A 279 0.00 1.89 12.68
C THR A 279 -0.65 0.51 12.58
N ALA A 280 -0.82 -0.02 11.36
CA ALA A 280 -1.44 -1.33 11.16
C ALA A 280 -0.66 -2.47 11.84
N LEU A 281 0.68 -2.45 11.77
CA LEU A 281 1.55 -3.44 12.39
C LEU A 281 1.53 -3.38 13.92
N VAL A 282 1.50 -2.17 14.51
CA VAL A 282 1.37 -1.99 15.96
C VAL A 282 0.05 -2.59 16.45
N ILE A 283 -1.06 -2.28 15.80
CA ILE A 283 -2.39 -2.82 16.14
C ILE A 283 -2.39 -4.35 16.03
N ALA A 284 -1.82 -4.90 14.95
CA ALA A 284 -1.75 -6.35 14.75
C ALA A 284 -0.92 -7.04 15.86
N GLU A 285 0.19 -6.42 16.29
CA GLU A 285 1.02 -6.96 17.36
C GLU A 285 0.33 -6.88 18.73
N ILE A 286 -0.41 -5.81 19.03
CA ILE A 286 -1.20 -5.71 20.27
C ILE A 286 -2.25 -6.85 20.30
N HIS A 287 -3.03 -7.01 19.23
CA HIS A 287 -3.99 -8.12 19.10
C HIS A 287 -3.33 -9.50 19.23
N ARG A 288 -2.12 -9.68 18.65
CA ARG A 288 -1.36 -10.93 18.77
C ARG A 288 -1.00 -11.21 20.24
N ARG A 289 -0.55 -10.21 20.98
CA ARG A 289 -0.17 -10.32 22.40
C ARG A 289 -1.37 -10.64 23.29
N GLU A 290 -2.48 -9.94 23.11
CA GLU A 290 -3.72 -10.19 23.86
C GLU A 290 -4.24 -11.61 23.68
N LYS A 291 -4.07 -12.18 22.48
CA LYS A 291 -4.46 -13.56 22.18
C LYS A 291 -3.35 -14.58 22.38
N GLN A 292 -2.17 -14.16 22.82
CA GLN A 292 -0.97 -15.00 22.98
C GLN A 292 -0.68 -15.88 21.75
N ASP A 293 -0.80 -15.28 20.56
CA ASP A 293 -0.73 -16.00 19.30
C ASP A 293 0.72 -16.11 18.78
N GLU A 294 1.08 -17.27 18.24
CA GLU A 294 2.38 -17.53 17.60
C GLU A 294 2.56 -16.80 16.26
N LEU A 295 1.47 -16.40 15.59
CA LEU A 295 1.52 -15.71 14.30
C LEU A 295 1.00 -14.28 14.44
N LEU A 296 1.76 -13.31 13.94
CA LEU A 296 1.33 -11.91 13.88
C LEU A 296 -0.01 -11.77 13.15
N LEU A 297 -0.15 -12.47 12.01
CA LEU A 297 -1.29 -12.33 11.10
C LEU A 297 -2.20 -13.56 11.08
N ARG A 298 -2.60 -14.11 12.24
CA ARG A 298 -3.53 -15.24 12.25
C ARG A 298 -4.97 -14.83 11.88
N LEU A 299 -5.50 -15.40 10.80
CA LEU A 299 -6.91 -15.23 10.38
C LEU A 299 -7.85 -16.27 11.01
N TYR A 300 -7.35 -17.49 11.20
CA TYR A 300 -8.13 -18.61 11.73
C TYR A 300 -7.42 -19.26 12.91
N GLU A 301 -8.14 -19.47 14.02
CA GLU A 301 -7.61 -20.15 15.20
C GLU A 301 -7.23 -21.62 14.93
N THR A 302 -7.91 -22.29 14.00
CA THR A 302 -7.84 -23.75 13.80
C THR A 302 -7.25 -24.20 12.45
N SER A 303 -6.69 -23.29 11.64
CA SER A 303 -6.19 -23.63 10.30
C SER A 303 -4.72 -23.28 10.10
N THR A 304 -4.13 -23.77 9.02
CA THR A 304 -2.73 -23.50 8.61
C THR A 304 -2.44 -22.03 8.28
N ASN A 305 -3.44 -21.15 8.39
CA ASN A 305 -3.32 -19.70 8.17
C ASN A 305 -2.72 -19.32 6.79
N THR A 306 -3.06 -20.10 5.75
CA THR A 306 -2.43 -19.97 4.43
C THR A 306 -3.29 -19.31 3.37
N LYS A 307 -4.55 -18.97 3.67
CA LYS A 307 -5.50 -18.44 2.70
C LYS A 307 -6.32 -17.30 3.29
N VAL A 308 -6.58 -16.31 2.45
CA VAL A 308 -7.56 -15.25 2.71
C VAL A 308 -8.84 -15.61 1.95
N ASP A 309 -9.96 -15.64 2.67
CA ASP A 309 -11.29 -15.87 2.10
C ASP A 309 -11.95 -14.54 1.69
N ARG A 310 -12.65 -14.55 0.56
CA ARG A 310 -13.27 -13.34 0.01
C ARG A 310 -14.42 -12.83 0.89
N GLU A 311 -15.34 -13.71 1.23
CA GLU A 311 -16.59 -13.38 1.94
C GLU A 311 -16.30 -13.06 3.41
N MET A 312 -15.38 -13.80 4.03
CA MET A 312 -15.06 -13.61 5.45
C MET A 312 -14.08 -12.48 5.72
N HIS A 313 -13.23 -12.09 4.75
CA HIS A 313 -12.13 -11.17 5.01
C HIS A 313 -12.09 -9.98 4.06
N ILE A 314 -12.13 -10.19 2.74
CA ILE A 314 -11.98 -9.13 1.75
C ILE A 314 -13.19 -8.19 1.75
N ILE A 315 -14.40 -8.74 1.62
CA ILE A 315 -15.64 -7.96 1.59
C ILE A 315 -15.81 -7.15 2.89
N PRO A 316 -15.67 -7.73 4.10
CA PRO A 316 -15.77 -6.96 5.35
C PRO A 316 -14.70 -5.87 5.49
N PHE A 317 -13.51 -6.08 4.91
CA PHE A 317 -12.44 -5.08 4.97
C PHE A 317 -12.75 -3.87 4.08
N PHE A 318 -13.18 -4.11 2.84
CA PHE A 318 -13.51 -3.03 1.91
C PHE A 318 -14.84 -2.35 2.24
N GLY A 319 -15.77 -3.04 2.92
CA GLY A 319 -17.00 -2.46 3.44
C GLY A 319 -17.80 -1.78 2.32
N GLU A 320 -18.03 -0.48 2.42
CA GLU A 320 -18.81 0.31 1.46
C GLU A 320 -18.14 0.44 0.07
N ARG A 321 -16.87 0.09 -0.07
CA ARG A 321 -16.13 0.11 -1.35
C ARG A 321 -16.30 -1.20 -2.11
N GLU A 322 -17.52 -1.46 -2.58
CA GLU A 322 -17.85 -2.65 -3.37
C GLU A 322 -17.01 -2.77 -4.65
N ASP A 323 -16.64 -1.62 -5.22
CA ASP A 323 -15.73 -1.51 -6.37
C ASP A 323 -14.37 -2.17 -6.11
N LEU A 324 -13.97 -2.35 -4.85
CA LEU A 324 -12.68 -2.95 -4.45
C LEU A 324 -12.78 -4.43 -4.02
N TYR A 325 -13.98 -5.04 -4.02
CA TYR A 325 -14.19 -6.43 -3.55
C TYR A 325 -13.48 -7.51 -4.37
N HIS A 326 -12.97 -7.13 -5.54
CA HIS A 326 -12.30 -8.02 -6.46
C HIS A 326 -10.79 -8.12 -6.21
N PHE A 327 -10.29 -7.61 -5.06
CA PHE A 327 -8.91 -7.73 -4.61
C PHE A 327 -8.39 -9.18 -4.65
N GLN A 328 -7.19 -9.34 -5.19
CA GLN A 328 -6.48 -10.61 -5.32
C GLN A 328 -4.98 -10.38 -5.16
N SER A 329 -4.36 -11.10 -4.23
CA SER A 329 -2.92 -11.04 -3.93
C SER A 329 -2.04 -11.19 -5.18
N ARG A 330 -2.31 -12.20 -6.02
CA ARG A 330 -1.50 -12.46 -7.22
C ARG A 330 -1.61 -11.34 -8.24
N LYS A 331 -2.81 -10.80 -8.45
CA LYS A 331 -3.06 -9.67 -9.37
C LYS A 331 -2.40 -8.39 -8.85
N MET A 332 -2.45 -8.16 -7.53
CA MET A 332 -1.79 -7.01 -6.91
C MET A 332 -0.27 -7.08 -7.02
N ASN A 333 0.35 -8.22 -6.70
CA ASN A 333 1.80 -8.38 -6.85
C ASN A 333 2.26 -8.22 -8.31
N ARG A 334 1.48 -8.74 -9.27
CA ARG A 334 1.74 -8.53 -10.70
C ARG A 334 1.65 -7.06 -11.07
N SER A 335 0.63 -6.36 -10.57
CA SER A 335 0.44 -4.93 -10.82
C SER A 335 1.60 -4.12 -10.24
N LEU A 336 1.96 -4.35 -8.97
CA LEU A 336 3.11 -3.70 -8.31
C LEU A 336 4.41 -3.92 -9.10
N LEU A 337 4.73 -5.16 -9.47
CA LEU A 337 5.95 -5.48 -10.21
C LEU A 337 5.94 -4.92 -11.62
N THR A 338 4.80 -4.96 -12.32
CA THR A 338 4.67 -4.40 -13.66
C THR A 338 4.91 -2.89 -13.63
N TYR A 339 4.25 -2.18 -12.71
CA TYR A 339 4.41 -0.74 -12.57
C TYR A 339 5.79 -0.32 -12.07
N PHE A 340 6.38 -1.09 -11.15
CA PHE A 340 7.75 -0.88 -10.70
C PHE A 340 8.75 -1.10 -11.84
N TYR A 341 8.63 -2.19 -12.59
CA TYR A 341 9.50 -2.50 -13.73
C TYR A 341 9.51 -1.37 -14.76
N TYR A 342 8.34 -0.96 -15.25
CA TYR A 342 8.25 0.11 -16.26
C TYR A 342 8.79 1.45 -15.74
N SER A 343 8.61 1.76 -14.44
CA SER A 343 9.20 2.96 -13.83
C SER A 343 10.74 2.97 -13.88
N VAL A 344 11.38 1.81 -13.77
CA VAL A 344 12.84 1.69 -13.81
C VAL A 344 13.37 1.70 -15.25
N VAL A 345 12.71 1.00 -16.18
CA VAL A 345 13.11 0.96 -17.60
C VAL A 345 13.13 2.37 -18.19
N GLU A 346 12.08 3.16 -17.94
CA GLU A 346 11.94 4.51 -18.48
C GLU A 346 12.90 5.52 -17.82
N GLY A 347 13.29 5.30 -16.56
CA GLY A 347 14.21 6.17 -15.83
C GLY A 347 15.70 5.90 -16.09
N SER A 348 16.09 4.65 -16.41
CA SER A 348 17.50 4.24 -16.45
C SER A 348 18.05 3.92 -17.84
N LYS A 349 17.22 3.97 -18.90
CA LYS A 349 17.54 3.53 -20.27
C LYS A 349 18.08 2.07 -20.40
N ASN A 350 18.16 1.31 -19.30
CA ASN A 350 18.69 -0.05 -19.26
C ASN A 350 17.63 -1.01 -18.73
N ALA A 351 16.99 -1.75 -19.63
CA ALA A 351 15.95 -2.74 -19.30
C ALA A 351 16.46 -3.88 -18.39
N ASP A 352 17.75 -4.20 -18.48
CA ASP A 352 18.38 -5.25 -17.67
C ASP A 352 18.41 -4.90 -16.18
N ILE A 353 18.62 -3.63 -15.85
CA ILE A 353 18.60 -3.12 -14.47
C ILE A 353 17.17 -3.19 -13.88
N ALA A 354 16.15 -2.96 -14.72
CA ALA A 354 14.76 -3.06 -14.30
C ALA A 354 14.33 -4.49 -13.98
N TYR A 355 14.80 -5.48 -14.76
CA TYR A 355 14.59 -6.88 -14.46
C TYR A 355 15.29 -7.28 -13.16
N GLU A 356 16.54 -6.87 -12.97
CA GLU A 356 17.30 -7.15 -11.75
C GLU A 356 16.64 -6.53 -10.50
N LEU A 357 16.21 -5.27 -10.56
CA LEU A 357 15.53 -4.61 -9.44
C LEU A 357 14.16 -5.22 -9.13
N SER A 358 13.39 -5.61 -10.16
CA SER A 358 12.11 -6.30 -9.99
C SER A 358 12.30 -7.71 -9.40
N GLN A 359 13.38 -8.38 -9.77
CA GLN A 359 13.78 -9.67 -9.22
C GLN A 359 14.18 -9.55 -7.74
N ARG A 360 14.95 -8.50 -7.40
CA ARG A 360 15.34 -8.16 -6.02
C ARG A 360 14.12 -7.86 -5.15
N LEU A 361 13.17 -7.06 -5.64
CA LEU A 361 11.90 -6.78 -4.95
C LEU A 361 11.10 -8.06 -4.66
N ARG A 362 11.22 -9.07 -5.52
CA ARG A 362 10.49 -10.34 -5.38
C ARG A 362 11.27 -11.43 -4.62
N ALA A 363 12.54 -11.20 -4.33
CA ALA A 363 13.47 -12.20 -3.78
C ALA A 363 13.50 -13.52 -4.59
N HIS A 364 13.53 -13.41 -5.93
CA HIS A 364 13.68 -14.54 -6.86
C HIS A 364 15.15 -14.69 -7.33
N GLU A 365 15.61 -15.91 -7.58
CA GLU A 365 16.97 -16.18 -8.11
C GLU A 365 17.02 -16.27 -9.64
N ASP A 366 15.88 -16.53 -10.28
CA ASP A 366 15.79 -16.82 -11.71
C ASP A 366 15.07 -15.70 -12.50
N LEU A 367 15.75 -15.19 -13.54
CA LEU A 367 15.30 -14.12 -14.44
C LEU A 367 14.01 -14.51 -15.19
N ASP A 368 13.90 -15.76 -15.67
CA ASP A 368 12.75 -16.25 -16.43
C ASP A 368 11.46 -16.30 -15.59
N SER A 369 11.63 -16.61 -14.30
CA SER A 369 10.52 -16.65 -13.36
C SER A 369 9.91 -15.26 -13.12
N THR A 370 10.72 -14.19 -13.18
CA THR A 370 10.29 -12.79 -12.96
C THR A 370 9.65 -12.18 -14.21
N ALA A 371 10.18 -12.49 -15.40
CA ALA A 371 9.61 -12.10 -16.69
C ALA A 371 8.16 -12.62 -16.86
N THR A 372 7.84 -13.78 -16.27
CA THR A 372 6.48 -14.34 -16.26
C THR A 372 5.45 -13.51 -15.45
N TYR A 373 5.89 -12.55 -14.63
CA TYR A 373 5.01 -11.70 -13.80
C TYR A 373 4.90 -10.25 -14.29
N ILE A 374 5.75 -9.84 -15.22
CA ILE A 374 5.69 -8.52 -15.84
C ILE A 374 4.79 -8.67 -17.06
N ALA A 375 3.60 -8.07 -17.00
CA ALA A 375 2.71 -8.08 -18.14
C ALA A 375 3.33 -7.22 -19.23
N SER A 376 3.49 -7.77 -20.44
CA SER A 376 3.75 -6.97 -21.64
C SER A 376 2.51 -6.14 -21.92
N THR A 377 2.42 -4.96 -21.33
CA THR A 377 1.37 -3.99 -21.65
C THR A 377 1.64 -3.44 -23.05
N ASN A 378 0.59 -3.36 -23.87
CA ASN A 378 0.68 -2.72 -25.18
C ASN A 378 1.19 -1.28 -25.01
N LYS A 379 2.05 -0.84 -25.93
CA LYS A 379 2.68 0.48 -26.01
C LYS A 379 1.69 1.65 -26.23
N ASP A 380 0.48 1.56 -25.71
CA ASP A 380 -0.47 2.67 -25.71
C ASP A 380 -0.20 3.53 -24.48
N GLY A 381 0.77 4.42 -24.68
CA GLY A 381 1.50 5.21 -23.68
C GLY A 381 0.70 6.19 -22.82
N SER A 382 -0.47 5.82 -22.29
CA SER A 382 -1.18 6.54 -21.23
C SER A 382 -1.00 5.90 -19.85
N VAL A 383 -0.86 4.57 -19.81
CA VAL A 383 -0.79 3.75 -18.59
C VAL A 383 0.62 3.75 -17.99
N ASP A 384 1.65 3.69 -18.84
CA ASP A 384 3.05 3.78 -18.44
C ASP A 384 3.36 5.15 -17.79
N ARG A 385 2.75 6.22 -18.32
CA ARG A 385 2.96 7.60 -17.90
C ARG A 385 2.42 7.92 -16.50
N VAL A 386 1.27 7.39 -16.09
CA VAL A 386 0.69 7.68 -14.76
C VAL A 386 1.49 6.96 -13.66
N SER A 387 1.89 5.73 -13.91
CA SER A 387 2.69 4.89 -13.01
C SER A 387 4.14 5.39 -12.88
N LEU A 388 4.77 5.81 -13.98
CA LEU A 388 6.07 6.51 -14.00
C LEU A 388 6.05 7.75 -13.12
N ASN A 389 4.98 8.54 -13.21
CA ASN A 389 4.85 9.77 -12.42
C ASN A 389 4.61 9.48 -10.93
N LEU A 390 3.84 8.45 -10.55
CA LEU A 390 3.67 8.05 -9.15
C LEU A 390 5.00 7.65 -8.48
N VAL A 391 5.87 6.94 -9.20
CA VAL A 391 7.19 6.50 -8.69
C VAL A 391 8.23 7.63 -8.74
N ASN A 392 8.34 8.37 -9.85
CA ASN A 392 9.26 9.52 -9.98
C ASN A 392 8.90 10.68 -9.03
N ARG A 393 7.65 10.74 -8.55
CA ARG A 393 7.18 11.70 -7.53
C ARG A 393 7.54 11.30 -6.09
N GLY A 394 8.22 10.17 -5.87
CA GLY A 394 8.50 9.58 -4.54
C GLY A 394 8.65 10.61 -3.42
N HIS A 395 7.84 10.48 -2.37
CA HIS A 395 7.61 11.38 -1.22
C HIS A 395 7.82 12.88 -1.46
N PHE A 396 6.72 13.63 -1.38
CA PHE A 396 6.53 15.09 -1.54
C PHE A 396 6.19 15.63 -2.94
N GLY A 397 6.02 14.78 -3.96
CA GLY A 397 5.62 15.27 -5.30
C GLY A 397 4.26 16.00 -5.37
N TRP A 398 3.36 15.82 -4.39
CA TRP A 398 2.04 16.46 -4.38
C TRP A 398 2.11 17.97 -4.14
N LEU A 399 2.94 18.44 -3.21
CA LEU A 399 3.10 19.87 -2.93
C LEU A 399 3.64 20.62 -4.15
N TYR A 400 4.68 20.07 -4.78
CA TYR A 400 5.25 20.63 -6.00
C TYR A 400 4.30 20.52 -7.19
N ASN A 401 3.50 19.44 -7.29
CA ASN A 401 2.46 19.35 -8.30
C ASN A 401 1.38 20.42 -8.11
N PHE A 402 1.01 20.72 -6.86
CA PHE A 402 0.05 21.77 -6.54
C PHE A 402 0.58 23.16 -6.91
N ILE A 403 1.87 23.42 -6.65
CA ILE A 403 2.54 24.67 -7.06
C ILE A 403 2.58 24.77 -8.59
N VAL A 404 2.98 23.71 -9.29
CA VAL A 404 2.98 23.65 -10.76
C VAL A 404 1.57 23.87 -11.31
N GLU A 405 0.54 23.26 -10.71
CA GLU A 405 -0.87 23.44 -11.09
C GLU A 405 -1.41 24.86 -10.86
N LYS A 406 -0.87 25.59 -9.87
CA LYS A 406 -1.26 26.97 -9.58
C LYS A 406 -0.44 28.00 -10.33
N PHE A 407 0.80 27.67 -10.68
CA PHE A 407 1.73 28.55 -11.39
C PHE A 407 1.42 28.63 -12.89
N PHE A 408 1.00 27.53 -13.51
CA PHE A 408 0.55 27.49 -14.90
C PHE A 408 -0.96 27.73 -14.98
N ASN A 409 -1.42 28.54 -15.93
CA ASN A 409 -2.85 28.79 -16.09
C ASN A 409 -3.55 27.51 -16.57
N SER A 410 -4.83 27.33 -16.24
CA SER A 410 -5.62 26.16 -16.67
C SER A 410 -5.75 26.00 -18.20
N THR A 411 -5.35 27.03 -18.95
CA THR A 411 -5.27 27.03 -20.42
C THR A 411 -3.97 26.46 -20.97
N ASP A 412 -2.92 26.33 -20.15
CA ASP A 412 -1.64 25.77 -20.58
C ASP A 412 -1.69 24.24 -20.52
N LYS A 413 -1.90 23.62 -21.68
CA LYS A 413 -1.86 22.15 -21.82
C LYS A 413 -0.43 21.65 -21.76
N HIS A 414 0.10 21.49 -20.54
CA HIS A 414 1.36 20.79 -20.33
C HIS A 414 1.17 19.28 -20.41
N SER A 415 2.12 18.61 -21.05
CA SER A 415 2.26 17.16 -20.95
C SER A 415 2.62 16.74 -19.51
N LEU A 416 2.33 15.50 -19.18
CA LEU A 416 2.66 14.91 -17.87
C LEU A 416 4.18 14.91 -17.62
N GLU A 417 4.98 14.78 -18.68
CA GLU A 417 6.44 14.77 -18.67
C GLU A 417 7.03 16.15 -18.34
N GLU A 418 6.46 17.22 -18.92
CA GLU A 418 6.86 18.59 -18.60
C GLU A 418 6.56 18.93 -17.14
N ARG A 419 5.37 18.55 -16.66
CA ARG A 419 4.99 18.70 -15.24
C ARG A 419 5.97 18.00 -14.30
N THR A 420 6.38 16.77 -14.62
CA THR A 420 7.33 16.03 -13.77
C THR A 420 8.73 16.63 -13.79
N LYS A 421 9.18 17.20 -14.91
CA LYS A 421 10.43 17.99 -14.94
C LYS A 421 10.35 19.23 -14.07
N TYR A 422 9.23 19.96 -14.10
CA TYR A 422 9.03 21.11 -13.21
C TYR A 422 9.05 20.69 -11.75
N ILE A 423 8.33 19.61 -11.38
CA ILE A 423 8.31 19.07 -10.01
C ILE A 423 9.72 18.69 -9.54
N GLN A 424 10.52 18.05 -10.40
CA GLN A 424 11.90 17.68 -10.09
C GLN A 424 12.80 18.90 -9.90
N ALA A 425 12.65 19.93 -10.75
CA ALA A 425 13.39 21.19 -10.61
C ALA A 425 13.02 21.92 -9.30
N PHE A 426 11.72 22.06 -8.99
CA PHE A 426 11.29 22.68 -7.74
C PHE A 426 11.77 21.92 -6.50
N ARG A 427 11.86 20.59 -6.55
CA ARG A 427 12.43 19.77 -5.46
C ARG A 427 13.91 19.98 -5.22
N GLN A 428 14.67 20.35 -6.26
CA GLN A 428 16.09 20.65 -6.12
C GLN A 428 16.32 22.05 -5.55
N GLU A 429 15.40 22.99 -5.81
CA GLU A 429 15.55 24.38 -5.41
C GLU A 429 14.93 24.72 -4.05
N TYR A 430 13.86 24.03 -3.65
CA TYR A 430 13.09 24.37 -2.44
C TYR A 430 12.81 23.14 -1.59
N THR A 431 12.91 23.28 -0.27
CA THR A 431 12.49 22.24 0.68
C THR A 431 10.98 22.35 0.99
N PRO A 432 10.31 21.24 1.39
CA PRO A 432 8.91 21.31 1.80
C PRO A 432 8.66 22.30 2.93
N MET A 433 9.59 22.42 3.89
CA MET A 433 9.50 23.37 5.00
C MET A 433 9.54 24.82 4.52
N GLN A 434 10.40 25.14 3.54
CA GLN A 434 10.46 26.49 2.95
C GLN A 434 9.15 26.86 2.26
N LEU A 435 8.54 25.90 1.56
CA LEU A 435 7.26 26.09 0.89
C LEU A 435 6.09 26.23 1.88
N GLU A 436 6.03 25.42 2.92
CA GLU A 436 5.04 25.54 4.00
C GLU A 436 5.19 26.88 4.75
N THR A 437 6.42 27.31 5.01
CA THR A 437 6.68 28.62 5.63
C THR A 437 6.17 29.77 4.76
N LEU A 438 6.40 29.69 3.45
CA LEU A 438 5.88 30.66 2.48
C LEU A 438 4.35 30.62 2.41
N ALA A 439 3.75 29.44 2.34
CA ALA A 439 2.29 29.28 2.30
C ALA A 439 1.63 29.80 3.57
N SER A 440 2.22 29.53 4.75
CA SER A 440 1.76 30.07 6.03
C SER A 440 1.82 31.61 6.04
N PHE A 441 2.95 32.18 5.61
CA PHE A 441 3.09 33.63 5.46
C PHE A 441 2.01 34.23 4.54
N LEU A 442 1.77 33.64 3.36
CA LEU A 442 0.76 34.12 2.43
C LEU A 442 -0.66 34.00 3.01
N ASN A 443 -0.97 32.91 3.71
CA ASN A 443 -2.26 32.72 4.36
C ASN A 443 -2.50 33.73 5.50
N GLU A 444 -1.48 34.07 6.29
CA GLU A 444 -1.56 35.14 7.28
C GLU A 444 -1.89 36.48 6.61
N ARG A 445 -1.24 36.80 5.47
CA ARG A 445 -1.49 38.02 4.71
C ARG A 445 -2.90 38.08 4.12
N LEU A 446 -3.39 36.97 3.59
CA LEU A 446 -4.78 36.87 3.10
C LEU A 446 -5.78 37.12 4.22
N LYS A 447 -5.58 36.51 5.41
CA LYS A 447 -6.44 36.74 6.58
C LYS A 447 -6.42 38.21 7.05
N GLU A 448 -5.24 38.84 7.06
CA GLU A 448 -5.11 40.27 7.39
C GLU A 448 -5.90 41.14 6.40
N GLN A 449 -5.79 40.85 5.09
CA GLN A 449 -6.53 41.56 4.04
C GLN A 449 -8.04 41.31 4.08
N GLU A 450 -8.50 40.07 4.27
CA GLU A 450 -9.92 39.73 4.42
C GLU A 450 -10.54 40.44 5.63
N SER A 451 -9.83 40.43 6.76
CA SER A 451 -10.25 41.16 7.97
C SER A 451 -10.39 42.67 7.69
N LEU A 452 -9.46 43.25 6.93
CA LEU A 452 -9.52 44.66 6.54
C LEU A 452 -10.70 44.95 5.61
N ALA A 453 -10.90 44.13 4.58
CA ALA A 453 -12.00 44.25 3.63
C ALA A 453 -13.36 44.12 4.32
N LEU A 454 -13.52 43.15 5.23
CA LEU A 454 -14.73 43.00 6.04
C LEU A 454 -14.98 44.20 6.94
N ARG A 455 -13.94 44.81 7.52
CA ARG A 455 -14.07 46.05 8.30
C ARG A 455 -14.54 47.21 7.44
N ILE A 456 -13.96 47.38 6.25
CA ILE A 456 -14.37 48.43 5.30
C ILE A 456 -15.81 48.21 4.81
N ALA A 457 -16.19 46.96 4.52
CA ALA A 457 -17.53 46.60 4.06
C ALA A 457 -18.62 46.83 5.12
N LYS A 458 -18.25 46.79 6.42
CA LYS A 458 -19.16 47.08 7.54
C LYS A 458 -19.39 48.58 7.76
N LEU A 459 -18.58 49.46 7.16
CA LEU A 459 -18.78 50.90 7.27
C LEU A 459 -20.01 51.31 6.46
N SER A 460 -20.82 52.21 7.02
CA SER A 460 -21.86 52.87 6.25
C SER A 460 -21.26 53.73 5.12
N LYS A 461 -22.06 54.02 4.10
CA LYS A 461 -21.63 54.84 2.95
C LYS A 461 -21.08 56.21 3.37
N ASP A 462 -21.65 56.81 4.42
CA ASP A 462 -21.21 58.11 4.93
C ASP A 462 -19.92 58.02 5.75
N GLU A 463 -19.73 56.97 6.54
CA GLU A 463 -18.47 56.71 7.25
C GLU A 463 -17.32 56.45 6.28
N LEU A 464 -17.56 55.66 5.22
CA LEU A 464 -16.57 55.40 4.18
C LEU A 464 -16.17 56.69 3.44
N LYS A 465 -17.14 57.54 3.07
CA LYS A 465 -16.86 58.85 2.45
C LYS A 465 -16.00 59.74 3.34
N LYS A 466 -16.31 59.80 4.65
CA LYS A 466 -15.52 60.58 5.62
C LYS A 466 -14.10 60.02 5.74
N LEU A 467 -13.95 58.70 5.83
CA LEU A 467 -12.64 58.05 5.91
C LEU A 467 -11.79 58.32 4.66
N LEU A 468 -12.35 58.14 3.47
CA LEU A 468 -11.66 58.44 2.21
C LEU A 468 -11.25 59.91 2.12
N ALA A 469 -12.15 60.84 2.46
CA ALA A 469 -11.83 62.27 2.46
C ALA A 469 -10.64 62.60 3.38
N ARG A 470 -10.58 62.00 4.58
CA ARG A 470 -9.46 62.18 5.51
C ARG A 470 -8.16 61.59 4.97
N VAL A 471 -8.21 60.41 4.34
CA VAL A 471 -7.04 59.80 3.68
C VAL A 471 -6.53 60.66 2.52
N PHE A 472 -7.41 61.19 1.67
CA PHE A 472 -7.01 62.07 0.57
C PHE A 472 -6.42 63.41 1.06
N LYS A 473 -6.96 63.96 2.15
CA LYS A 473 -6.43 65.17 2.79
C LYS A 473 -5.14 64.97 3.58
N GLY A 474 -4.72 63.73 3.83
CA GLY A 474 -3.53 63.43 4.63
C GLY A 474 -3.76 63.48 6.15
N GLU A 475 -5.01 63.50 6.61
CA GLU A 475 -5.42 63.64 8.03
C GLU A 475 -5.41 62.31 8.81
N MET A 476 -4.70 61.31 8.27
CA MET A 476 -4.59 59.96 8.82
C MET A 476 -3.10 59.57 8.97
N PRO A 477 -2.28 60.31 9.74
CA PRO A 477 -0.83 60.09 9.76
C PRO A 477 -0.46 58.70 10.33
N ALA A 478 0.48 58.04 9.66
CA ALA A 478 1.20 56.89 10.21
C ALA A 478 2.40 57.35 11.06
N LYS A 479 3.08 56.41 11.73
CA LYS A 479 4.30 56.70 12.50
C LYS A 479 5.56 56.88 11.65
N MET A 480 5.41 56.89 10.33
CA MET A 480 6.52 57.04 9.41
C MET A 480 6.14 57.96 8.25
N LYS A 481 7.15 58.58 7.64
CA LYS A 481 6.97 59.45 6.48
C LYS A 481 6.39 58.68 5.31
N HIS A 482 5.62 59.37 4.47
CA HIS A 482 5.02 58.82 3.25
C HIS A 482 4.10 57.60 3.47
N ALA A 483 3.51 57.46 4.66
CA ALA A 483 2.47 56.48 4.95
C ALA A 483 1.30 57.11 5.71
N GLN A 484 0.11 56.53 5.55
CA GLN A 484 -1.09 56.84 6.33
C GLN A 484 -1.55 55.60 7.12
N CYS A 485 -2.45 55.78 8.08
CA CYS A 485 -2.93 54.71 8.94
C CYS A 485 -4.46 54.66 8.89
N LEU A 486 -5.04 53.50 8.59
CA LEU A 486 -6.50 53.34 8.45
C LEU A 486 -7.26 53.59 9.78
N ILE A 487 -6.62 53.32 10.92
CA ILE A 487 -7.26 53.36 12.24
C ILE A 487 -6.83 54.55 13.10
N TYR A 488 -6.17 55.56 12.52
CA TYR A 488 -5.75 56.75 13.26
C TYR A 488 -6.95 57.47 13.93
N PRO A 489 -6.87 57.84 15.23
CA PRO A 489 -5.69 57.85 16.11
C PRO A 489 -5.48 56.59 16.98
N ASN A 490 -6.31 55.55 16.83
CA ASN A 490 -6.37 54.41 17.76
C ASN A 490 -5.34 53.31 17.45
N CYS A 491 -4.05 53.66 17.41
CA CYS A 491 -3.00 52.70 17.09
C CYS A 491 -2.81 51.65 18.20
N VAL A 492 -2.98 50.37 17.84
CA VAL A 492 -2.75 49.22 18.74
C VAL A 492 -1.26 49.05 19.05
N TYR A 493 -0.37 49.42 18.12
CA TYR A 493 1.08 49.25 18.23
C TYR A 493 1.78 50.50 18.76
N GLN A 494 1.52 50.89 20.00
CA GLN A 494 1.99 52.17 20.57
C GLN A 494 3.53 52.33 20.62
N THR A 495 4.29 51.25 20.76
CA THR A 495 5.77 51.28 20.84
C THR A 495 6.47 51.12 19.49
N ALA A 496 5.75 50.80 18.41
CA ALA A 496 6.36 50.59 17.10
C ALA A 496 6.98 51.88 16.55
N THR A 497 8.21 51.80 16.03
CA THR A 497 8.95 52.89 15.38
C THR A 497 8.76 52.92 13.85
N SER A 498 8.20 51.85 13.28
CA SER A 498 7.89 51.72 11.85
C SER A 498 6.52 51.08 11.67
N CYS A 499 5.80 51.49 10.62
CA CYS A 499 4.51 50.92 10.26
C CYS A 499 4.60 49.85 9.15
N LEU A 500 5.81 49.52 8.66
CA LEU A 500 6.00 48.58 7.55
C LEU A 500 5.50 47.14 7.84
N GLN A 501 5.31 46.79 9.12
CA GLN A 501 4.76 45.48 9.52
C GLN A 501 3.26 45.50 9.81
N CYS A 502 2.64 46.68 9.82
CA CYS A 502 1.27 46.87 10.27
C CYS A 502 0.28 46.70 9.11
N GLU A 503 -0.76 45.91 9.35
CA GLU A 503 -1.88 45.64 8.46
C GLU A 503 -2.75 46.87 8.17
N HIS A 504 -2.63 47.94 8.96
CA HIS A 504 -3.39 49.18 8.80
C HIS A 504 -2.63 50.29 8.06
N VAL A 505 -1.42 50.00 7.58
CA VAL A 505 -0.63 50.97 6.82
C VAL A 505 -1.22 51.19 5.43
N ILE A 506 -1.33 52.45 5.04
CA ILE A 506 -1.71 52.89 3.69
C ILE A 506 -0.45 53.53 3.08
N PRO A 507 0.29 52.79 2.24
CA PRO A 507 1.54 53.27 1.67
C PRO A 507 1.30 54.39 0.65
N LYS A 508 2.15 55.43 0.66
CA LYS A 508 2.27 56.36 -0.48
C LYS A 508 3.50 55.97 -1.30
N THR A 509 3.56 56.42 -2.54
CA THR A 509 4.61 56.07 -3.49
C THR A 509 6.03 56.29 -2.98
N TYR A 510 6.30 57.43 -2.33
CA TYR A 510 7.63 57.74 -1.78
C TYR A 510 8.05 56.87 -0.59
N LEU A 511 7.15 56.05 -0.03
CA LEU A 511 7.51 55.05 0.99
C LEU A 511 8.51 54.02 0.44
N LEU A 512 8.56 53.82 -0.88
CA LEU A 512 9.50 52.93 -1.55
C LEU A 512 10.97 53.26 -1.22
N ILE A 513 11.30 54.53 -0.92
CA ILE A 513 12.64 54.94 -0.49
C ILE A 513 12.96 54.33 0.88
N SER A 514 12.06 54.48 1.86
CA SER A 514 12.23 53.89 3.19
C SER A 514 12.21 52.37 3.16
N ILE A 515 11.49 51.78 2.21
CA ILE A 515 11.48 50.34 1.98
C ILE A 515 12.86 49.84 1.49
N ASP A 516 13.50 50.54 0.54
CA ASP A 516 14.83 50.17 0.06
C ASP A 516 15.89 50.21 1.19
N GLU A 517 15.87 51.28 1.99
CA GLU A 517 16.75 51.42 3.16
C GLU A 517 16.53 50.28 4.16
N GLU A 518 15.27 49.93 4.43
CA GLU A 518 14.92 48.88 5.39
C GLU A 518 15.32 47.49 4.88
N ILE A 519 15.16 47.20 3.58
CA ILE A 519 15.62 45.95 2.97
C ILE A 519 17.15 45.82 3.15
N LYS A 520 17.90 46.88 2.85
CA LYS A 520 19.37 46.90 3.01
C LYS A 520 19.77 46.69 4.48
N ARG A 521 19.08 47.34 5.42
CA ARG A 521 19.29 47.16 6.87
C ARG A 521 19.04 45.73 7.30
N LEU A 522 17.93 45.12 6.88
CA LEU A 522 17.55 43.75 7.23
C LEU A 522 18.53 42.73 6.66
N ILE A 523 18.94 42.88 5.41
CA ILE A 523 19.93 41.99 4.79
C ILE A 523 21.26 42.05 5.56
N LYS A 524 21.73 43.26 5.91
CA LYS A 524 22.93 43.43 6.72
C LYS A 524 22.77 42.78 8.10
N SER A 525 21.64 42.98 8.77
CA SER A 525 21.37 42.37 10.08
C SER A 525 21.38 40.83 10.01
N ILE A 526 20.74 40.24 9.01
CA ILE A 526 20.76 38.79 8.77
C ILE A 526 22.19 38.30 8.54
N LYS A 527 22.93 38.99 7.66
CA LYS A 527 24.31 38.64 7.30
C LYS A 527 25.29 38.72 8.47
N ASP A 528 25.12 39.69 9.37
CA ASP A 528 26.08 39.97 10.44
C ASP A 528 25.68 39.33 11.80
N SER A 529 24.40 38.99 11.99
CA SER A 529 23.91 38.45 13.27
C SER A 529 24.48 37.06 13.60
N LYS A 530 24.91 36.87 14.85
CA LYS A 530 25.30 35.56 15.40
C LYS A 530 24.14 34.78 16.01
N TYR A 531 23.02 35.44 16.29
CA TYR A 531 21.87 34.85 16.97
C TYR A 531 20.80 34.41 15.96
N ILE A 532 20.44 33.13 16.01
CA ILE A 532 19.42 32.53 15.14
C ILE A 532 18.07 33.25 15.29
N ALA A 533 17.67 33.58 16.52
CA ALA A 533 16.40 34.29 16.78
C ALA A 533 16.32 35.64 16.05
N THR A 534 17.43 36.40 16.01
CA THR A 534 17.52 37.67 15.28
C THR A 534 17.43 37.43 13.77
N VAL A 535 18.08 36.38 13.26
CA VAL A 535 18.01 36.03 11.82
C VAL A 535 16.57 35.66 11.44
N ILE A 536 15.89 34.83 12.23
CA ILE A 536 14.49 34.45 11.98
C ILE A 536 13.58 35.68 12.00
N ARG A 537 13.71 36.54 13.02
CA ARG A 537 12.90 37.76 13.14
C ARG A 537 13.09 38.68 11.94
N ASP A 538 14.35 38.95 11.57
CA ASP A 538 14.67 39.90 10.51
C ASP A 538 14.37 39.32 9.11
N TYR A 539 14.46 37.99 8.95
CA TYR A 539 13.99 37.30 7.73
C TYR A 539 12.47 37.39 7.58
N ARG A 540 11.70 37.16 8.65
CA ARG A 540 10.24 37.34 8.61
C ARG A 540 9.88 38.80 8.29
N PHE A 541 10.63 39.76 8.82
CA PHE A 541 10.42 41.16 8.48
C PHE A 541 10.77 41.44 7.01
N SER A 542 11.87 40.89 6.48
CA SER A 542 12.23 41.11 5.08
C SER A 542 11.16 40.58 4.12
N LEU A 543 10.52 39.44 4.42
CA LEU A 543 9.38 38.94 3.66
C LEU A 543 8.21 39.93 3.63
N LYS A 544 7.85 40.54 4.77
CA LYS A 544 6.78 41.57 4.82
C LYS A 544 7.13 42.82 3.99
N VAL A 545 8.38 43.25 4.02
CA VAL A 545 8.82 44.42 3.25
C VAL A 545 8.88 44.12 1.75
N LEU A 546 9.31 42.91 1.37
CA LEU A 546 9.31 42.46 -0.03
C LEU A 546 7.87 42.28 -0.58
N ASP A 547 6.92 41.88 0.25
CA ASP A 547 5.49 41.85 -0.11
C ASP A 547 4.98 43.25 -0.50
N LEU A 548 5.36 44.30 0.24
CA LEU A 548 5.02 45.69 -0.12
C LEU A 548 5.64 46.11 -1.47
N VAL A 549 6.86 45.68 -1.77
CA VAL A 549 7.50 45.93 -3.07
C VAL A 549 6.74 45.19 -4.18
N SER A 550 6.30 43.96 -3.92
CA SER A 550 5.50 43.15 -4.86
C SER A 550 4.15 43.83 -5.17
N GLN A 551 3.44 44.29 -4.13
CA GLN A 551 2.19 45.04 -4.28
C GLN A 551 2.40 46.32 -5.10
N ALA A 552 3.41 47.12 -4.77
CA ALA A 552 3.75 48.33 -5.53
C ALA A 552 4.11 48.02 -6.99
N THR A 553 4.77 46.89 -7.25
CA THR A 553 5.10 46.44 -8.61
C THR A 553 3.84 46.05 -9.39
N GLY A 554 2.86 45.43 -8.73
CA GLY A 554 1.57 45.10 -9.32
C GLY A 554 0.69 46.32 -9.62
N GLU A 555 0.66 47.30 -8.71
CA GLU A 555 -0.20 48.49 -8.85
C GLU A 555 0.42 49.60 -9.72
N LEU A 556 1.71 49.87 -9.57
CA LEU A 556 2.39 51.03 -10.20
C LEU A 556 3.23 50.62 -11.42
N GLY A 557 3.46 49.32 -11.62
CA GLY A 557 4.32 48.80 -12.67
C GLY A 557 5.80 48.73 -12.29
N LYS A 558 6.47 47.68 -12.78
CA LYS A 558 7.87 47.35 -12.44
C LYS A 558 8.86 48.44 -12.80
N ASP A 559 8.71 49.09 -13.95
CA ASP A 559 9.67 50.11 -14.40
C ASP A 559 9.56 51.40 -13.58
N TYR A 560 8.37 51.71 -13.08
CA TYR A 560 8.17 52.81 -12.16
C TYR A 560 8.79 52.50 -10.78
N VAL A 561 8.59 51.30 -10.23
CA VAL A 561 9.22 50.92 -8.95
C VAL A 561 10.75 50.95 -9.02
N LYS A 562 11.34 50.59 -10.17
CA LYS A 562 12.80 50.66 -10.39
C LYS A 562 13.39 52.08 -10.26
N THR A 563 12.58 53.14 -10.38
CA THR A 563 13.08 54.51 -10.16
C THR A 563 13.35 54.80 -8.69
N PHE A 564 12.79 54.00 -7.77
CA PHE A 564 12.99 54.12 -6.32
C PHE A 564 13.92 53.04 -5.77
N ILE A 565 13.84 51.83 -6.33
CA ILE A 565 14.48 50.63 -5.77
C ILE A 565 15.31 49.90 -6.83
N ASN A 566 16.59 49.67 -6.55
CA ASN A 566 17.43 48.84 -7.42
C ASN A 566 17.16 47.34 -7.20
N LEU A 567 16.13 46.82 -7.87
CA LEU A 567 15.68 45.44 -7.74
C LEU A 567 16.79 44.41 -8.05
N SER A 568 17.71 44.73 -8.97
CA SER A 568 18.83 43.85 -9.34
C SER A 568 19.89 43.76 -8.24
N GLU A 569 20.12 44.85 -7.52
CA GLU A 569 21.01 44.90 -6.36
C GLU A 569 20.39 44.14 -5.18
N ILE A 570 19.10 44.38 -4.88
CA ILE A 570 18.39 43.64 -3.83
C ILE A 570 18.41 42.14 -4.11
N LYS A 571 18.16 41.70 -5.34
CA LYS A 571 18.22 40.28 -5.72
C LYS A 571 19.58 39.67 -5.40
N ARG A 572 20.68 40.35 -5.78
CA ARG A 572 22.05 39.88 -5.46
C ARG A 572 22.30 39.85 -3.95
N ALA A 573 21.83 40.85 -3.22
CA ALA A 573 22.00 40.94 -1.78
C ALA A 573 21.23 39.84 -1.03
N LEU A 574 20.01 39.51 -1.47
CA LEU A 574 19.21 38.39 -0.93
C LEU A 574 19.88 37.03 -1.18
N LEU A 575 20.46 36.81 -2.36
CA LEU A 575 21.22 35.59 -2.65
C LEU A 575 22.44 35.42 -1.74
N SER A 576 23.05 36.53 -1.30
CA SER A 576 24.23 36.49 -0.42
C SER A 576 23.92 36.02 1.01
N ILE A 577 22.65 36.01 1.43
CA ILE A 577 22.22 35.58 2.77
C ILE A 577 21.54 34.20 2.76
N THR A 578 21.35 33.57 1.59
CA THR A 578 20.65 32.28 1.44
C THR A 578 21.32 31.16 2.25
N TYR A 579 22.65 31.10 2.29
CA TYR A 579 23.37 30.07 3.06
C TYR A 579 23.02 30.12 4.56
N LYS A 580 22.86 31.32 5.12
CA LYS A 580 22.52 31.55 6.52
C LYS A 580 21.07 31.18 6.82
N ILE A 581 20.18 31.38 5.85
CA ILE A 581 18.77 30.99 5.95
C ILE A 581 18.63 29.47 5.83
N ASN A 582 19.43 28.83 4.96
CA ASN A 582 19.43 27.36 4.81
C ASN A 582 19.88 26.64 6.08
N GLN A 583 20.86 27.19 6.82
CA GLN A 583 21.27 26.66 8.14
C GLN A 583 20.15 26.67 9.19
N ILE A 584 19.10 27.46 9.01
CA ILE A 584 17.93 27.51 9.90
C ILE A 584 16.92 26.42 9.53
N GLY A 585 16.88 25.99 8.25
CA GLY A 585 15.98 24.93 7.78
C GLY A 585 16.46 23.50 8.02
N GLU A 586 17.66 23.32 8.59
CA GLU A 586 18.21 22.03 9.05
C GLU A 586 17.96 21.76 10.55
N ILE A 587 17.28 22.69 11.25
CA ILE A 587 16.78 22.55 12.63
C ILE A 587 15.27 22.38 12.56
#